data_AF-C1F8Q9-F1
#
_entry.id   AF-C1F8Q9-F1
#
_cell.length_a   1.000
_cell.length_b   1.000
_cell.length_c   1.000
_cell.angle_alpha   90.00
_cell.angle_beta   90.00
_cell.angle_gamma   90.00
#
_symmetry.space_group_name_H-M   'P 1'
#
loop_
_entity.id
_entity.type
_entity.pdbx_description
1 polymer ?
#
loop_
_entity_poly.entity_id
_entity_poly.type
_entity_poly.pdbx_seq_one_letter_code
_entity_poly.pdbx_strand_id
1 'polypeptide(L)'
;MQSEVKQPWSIRLLALLLSERDRETIPGDLLEEMHARVLESGPLRARLWYARQWLSFMPAALQATFAQAPLLVSLCSFTAVCALWLGIMDLRLQHPGYLGQMLIAALILGQGMLTLTALIVPGSILRQLARLGTVGILWLALKAWLGVLHSAHMEGYILLIALALVAQAICTLFAMPRRRAHSSAH
;
A
#
# COMPACT_ATOMS: atom_id res chain seq x y z
N MET A 1 17.97 35.12 -11.81
CA MET A 1 16.52 34.85 -11.70
C MET A 1 16.36 33.36 -11.47
N GLN A 2 16.27 32.94 -10.21
CA GLN A 2 15.91 31.57 -9.86
C GLN A 2 14.43 31.40 -10.20
N SER A 3 14.13 30.72 -11.31
CA SER A 3 12.77 30.26 -11.55
C SER A 3 12.36 29.39 -10.38
N GLU A 4 11.31 29.75 -9.65
CA GLU A 4 10.65 28.84 -8.71
C GLU A 4 10.29 27.56 -9.47
N VAL A 5 11.16 26.55 -9.36
CA VAL A 5 10.85 25.21 -9.84
C VAL A 5 9.77 24.71 -8.91
N LYS A 6 8.50 24.85 -9.32
CA LYS A 6 7.36 24.18 -8.68
C LYS A 6 7.75 22.73 -8.48
N GLN A 7 8.05 22.34 -7.23
CA GLN A 7 8.53 21.00 -6.94
C GLN A 7 7.56 19.97 -7.54
N PRO A 8 7.96 19.16 -8.53
CA PRO A 8 7.11 18.12 -9.03
C PRO A 8 6.69 17.18 -7.89
N TRP A 9 5.43 16.75 -7.91
CA TRP A 9 4.82 15.85 -6.93
C TRP A 9 5.63 14.56 -6.71
N SER A 10 6.43 14.15 -7.69
CA SER A 10 7.35 13.02 -7.62
C SER A 10 8.48 13.20 -6.59
N ILE A 11 8.97 14.42 -6.38
CA ILE A 11 10.01 14.70 -5.35
C ILE A 11 9.43 14.49 -3.97
N ARG A 12 8.20 14.96 -3.76
CA ARG A 12 7.50 14.77 -2.50
C ARG A 12 7.35 13.30 -2.20
N LEU A 13 6.96 12.48 -3.17
CA LEU A 13 6.85 11.04 -2.97
C LEU A 13 8.21 10.33 -2.81
N LEU A 14 9.27 10.78 -3.49
CA LEU A 14 10.62 10.25 -3.28
C LEU A 14 11.11 10.55 -1.86
N ALA A 15 10.90 11.75 -1.35
CA ALA A 15 11.24 12.13 0.03
C ALA A 15 10.51 11.27 1.09
N LEU A 16 9.38 10.67 0.72
CA LEU A 16 8.64 9.74 1.60
C LEU A 16 9.31 8.36 1.68
N LEU A 17 10.01 7.94 0.61
CA LEU A 17 10.77 6.69 0.55
C LEU A 17 12.16 6.81 1.19
N LEU A 18 12.68 8.03 1.33
CA LEU A 18 14.02 8.31 1.82
C LEU A 18 14.07 8.47 3.36
N SER A 19 15.21 8.07 3.92
CA SER A 19 15.54 8.26 5.34
C SER A 19 15.59 9.76 5.68
N GLU A 20 15.33 10.16 6.93
CA GLU A 20 15.35 11.58 7.33
C GLU A 20 16.65 12.31 6.98
N ARG A 21 17.78 11.59 7.00
CA ARG A 21 19.10 12.12 6.67
C ARG A 21 19.27 12.43 5.18
N ASP A 22 18.57 11.69 4.32
CA ASP A 22 18.78 11.71 2.87
C ASP A 22 17.74 12.54 2.12
N ARG A 23 16.71 13.02 2.81
CA ARG A 23 15.57 13.76 2.25
C ARG A 23 15.92 15.11 1.63
N GLU A 24 17.02 15.72 2.05
CA GLU A 24 17.43 17.04 1.54
C GLU A 24 18.40 16.92 0.36
N THR A 25 19.29 15.93 0.38
CA THR A 25 20.37 15.80 -0.60
C THR A 25 19.95 14.99 -1.82
N ILE A 26 19.35 13.82 -1.61
CA ILE A 26 19.08 12.85 -2.68
C ILE A 26 18.03 13.34 -3.70
N PRO A 27 16.92 14.00 -3.30
CA PRO A 27 15.94 14.45 -4.28
C PRO A 27 16.43 15.57 -5.19
N GLY A 28 17.31 16.45 -4.69
CA GLY A 28 17.93 17.52 -5.49
C GLY A 28 18.84 16.93 -6.57
N ASP A 29 19.74 16.05 -6.17
CA ASP A 29 20.70 15.40 -7.06
C ASP A 29 20.00 14.57 -8.16
N LEU A 30 18.96 13.81 -7.80
CA LEU A 30 18.16 13.05 -8.77
C LEU A 30 17.41 13.91 -9.81
N LEU A 31 17.02 15.13 -9.45
CA LEU A 31 16.37 16.04 -10.41
C LEU A 31 17.39 16.67 -11.35
N GLU A 32 18.54 17.08 -10.82
CA GLU A 32 19.63 17.61 -11.63
C GLU A 32 20.09 16.57 -12.64
N GLU A 33 20.27 15.31 -12.20
CA GLU A 33 20.64 14.21 -13.09
C GLU A 33 19.50 13.85 -14.07
N MET A 34 18.23 13.92 -13.65
CA MET A 34 17.10 13.73 -14.57
C MET A 34 17.08 14.80 -15.66
N HIS A 35 17.29 16.08 -15.32
CA HIS A 35 17.35 17.15 -16.30
C HIS A 35 18.52 17.00 -17.26
N ALA A 36 19.69 16.61 -16.76
CA ALA A 36 20.83 16.26 -17.61
C ALA A 36 20.47 15.14 -18.60
N ARG A 37 19.82 14.07 -18.12
CA ARG A 37 19.40 12.94 -18.96
C ARG A 37 18.28 13.28 -19.95
N VAL A 38 17.40 14.24 -19.64
CA VAL A 38 16.39 14.73 -20.60
C VAL A 38 17.08 15.37 -21.79
N LEU A 39 18.15 16.15 -21.55
CA LEU A 39 18.93 16.82 -22.59
C LEU A 39 19.74 15.83 -23.44
N GLU A 40 20.31 14.78 -22.83
CA GLU A 40 21.13 13.80 -23.55
C GLU A 40 20.33 12.72 -24.30
N SER A 41 19.31 12.16 -23.65
CA SER A 41 18.64 10.92 -24.08
C SER A 41 17.15 11.10 -24.42
N GLY A 42 16.64 12.30 -24.26
CA GLY A 42 15.23 12.63 -24.45
C GLY A 42 14.33 12.29 -23.24
N PRO A 43 13.10 12.83 -23.23
CA PRO A 43 12.24 12.85 -22.05
C PRO A 43 11.74 11.47 -21.62
N LEU A 44 11.50 10.53 -22.55
CA LEU A 44 10.98 9.21 -22.23
C LEU A 44 12.02 8.34 -21.49
N ARG A 45 13.27 8.35 -21.96
CA ARG A 45 14.36 7.57 -21.34
C ARG A 45 14.71 8.13 -19.96
N ALA A 46 14.71 9.45 -19.81
CA ALA A 46 14.92 10.09 -18.51
C ALA A 46 13.82 9.71 -17.49
N ARG A 47 12.55 9.66 -17.91
CA ARG A 47 11.43 9.22 -17.05
C ARG A 47 11.55 7.75 -16.64
N LEU A 48 11.90 6.87 -17.57
CA LEU A 48 12.14 5.44 -17.28
C LEU A 48 13.30 5.25 -16.30
N TRP A 49 14.38 6.00 -16.49
CA TRP A 49 15.51 6.00 -15.56
C TRP A 49 15.10 6.49 -14.17
N TYR A 50 14.36 7.60 -14.09
CA TYR A 50 13.88 8.15 -12.83
C TYR A 50 12.92 7.18 -12.11
N ALA A 51 12.02 6.51 -12.84
CA ALA A 51 11.15 5.47 -12.30
C ALA A 51 11.93 4.27 -11.76
N ARG A 52 13.03 3.88 -12.43
CA ARG A 52 13.92 2.82 -11.96
C ARG A 52 14.65 3.22 -10.68
N GLN A 53 15.09 4.47 -10.55
CA GLN A 53 15.69 4.97 -9.30
C GLN A 53 14.69 4.95 -8.16
N TRP A 54 13.45 5.34 -8.42
CA TRP A 54 12.37 5.20 -7.47
C TRP A 54 12.17 3.76 -6.97
N LEU A 55 12.18 2.81 -7.90
CA LEU A 55 12.05 1.39 -7.58
C LEU A 55 13.24 0.85 -6.78
N SER A 56 14.45 1.40 -6.93
CA SER A 56 15.63 0.95 -6.17
C SER A 56 15.58 1.35 -4.70
N PHE A 57 14.83 2.39 -4.33
CA PHE A 57 14.61 2.80 -2.94
C PHE A 57 13.46 2.04 -2.24
N MET A 58 12.57 1.39 -3.00
CA MET A 58 11.45 0.64 -2.43
C MET A 58 11.87 -0.50 -1.47
N PRO A 59 12.89 -1.33 -1.76
CA PRO A 59 13.32 -2.39 -0.85
C PRO A 59 13.74 -1.87 0.52
N ALA A 60 14.45 -0.75 0.57
CA ALA A 60 14.87 -0.12 1.83
C ALA A 60 13.67 0.39 2.62
N ALA A 61 12.70 1.03 1.96
CA ALA A 61 11.47 1.50 2.59
C ALA A 61 10.60 0.34 3.11
N LEU A 62 10.51 -0.75 2.35
CA LEU A 62 9.81 -1.98 2.76
C LEU A 62 10.49 -2.63 3.96
N GLN A 63 11.83 -2.71 3.97
CA GLN A 63 12.59 -3.27 5.08
C GLN A 63 12.43 -2.44 6.36
N ALA A 64 12.48 -1.11 6.26
CA ALA A 64 12.20 -0.22 7.39
C ALA A 64 10.77 -0.39 7.93
N THR A 65 9.79 -0.57 7.03
CA THR A 65 8.40 -0.83 7.42
C THR A 65 8.25 -2.20 8.10
N PHE A 66 8.92 -3.23 7.57
CA PHE A 66 8.91 -4.56 8.16
C PHE A 66 9.53 -4.58 9.56
N ALA A 67 10.59 -3.80 9.79
CA ALA A 67 11.18 -3.65 11.12
C ALA A 67 10.22 -3.00 12.14
N GLN A 68 9.36 -2.08 11.69
CA GLN A 68 8.42 -1.37 12.57
C GLN A 68 7.12 -2.13 12.82
N ALA A 69 6.59 -2.83 11.80
CA ALA A 69 5.30 -3.49 11.87
C ALA A 69 5.32 -4.86 11.15
N PRO A 70 6.16 -5.81 11.59
CA PRO A 70 6.39 -7.08 10.88
C PRO A 70 5.11 -7.90 10.75
N LEU A 71 4.27 -7.90 11.79
CA LEU A 71 3.01 -8.64 11.81
C LEU A 71 2.01 -8.06 10.79
N LEU A 72 1.89 -6.73 10.72
CA LEU A 72 0.97 -6.07 9.79
C LEU A 72 1.41 -6.27 8.33
N VAL A 73 2.71 -6.16 8.05
CA VAL A 73 3.26 -6.42 6.71
C VAL A 73 3.06 -7.88 6.31
N SER A 74 3.28 -8.82 7.23
CA SER A 74 3.06 -10.25 6.98
C SER A 74 1.59 -10.56 6.69
N LEU A 75 0.66 -10.01 7.50
CA LEU A 75 -0.78 -10.17 7.28
C LEU A 75 -1.21 -9.56 5.95
N CYS A 76 -0.83 -8.32 5.64
CA CYS A 76 -1.16 -7.68 4.37
C CYS A 76 -0.64 -8.47 3.17
N SER A 77 0.60 -8.96 3.26
CA SER A 77 1.20 -9.77 2.19
C SER A 77 0.46 -11.10 2.01
N PHE A 78 0.15 -11.80 3.11
CA PHE A 78 -0.62 -13.03 3.09
C PHE A 78 -2.01 -12.82 2.47
N THR A 79 -2.75 -11.80 2.92
CA THR A 79 -4.09 -11.50 2.40
C THR A 79 -4.07 -11.07 0.94
N ALA A 80 -3.02 -10.38 0.49
CA ALA A 80 -2.85 -9.99 -0.91
C ALA A 80 -2.62 -11.22 -1.80
N VAL A 81 -1.79 -12.16 -1.36
CA VAL A 81 -1.55 -13.42 -2.07
C VAL A 81 -2.84 -14.25 -2.12
N CYS A 82 -3.57 -14.36 -1.01
CA CYS A 82 -4.86 -15.08 -0.97
C CYS A 82 -5.90 -14.44 -1.90
N ALA A 83 -6.03 -13.11 -1.89
CA ALA A 83 -6.97 -12.39 -2.75
C ALA A 83 -6.61 -12.54 -4.23
N LEU A 84 -5.32 -12.47 -4.56
CA LEU A 84 -4.84 -12.71 -5.91
C LEU A 84 -5.16 -14.14 -6.37
N TRP A 85 -4.90 -15.14 -5.52
CA TRP A 85 -5.22 -16.53 -5.80
C TRP A 85 -6.72 -16.74 -6.03
N LEU A 86 -7.59 -16.21 -5.16
CA LEU A 86 -9.04 -16.27 -5.31
C LEU A 86 -9.50 -15.63 -6.62
N GLY A 87 -8.99 -14.43 -6.93
CA GLY A 87 -9.32 -13.76 -8.19
C GLY A 87 -8.89 -14.57 -9.43
N ILE A 88 -7.73 -15.23 -9.39
CA ILE A 88 -7.28 -16.11 -10.48
C ILE A 88 -8.19 -17.34 -10.61
N MET A 89 -8.59 -17.95 -9.49
CA MET A 89 -9.50 -19.09 -9.49
C MET A 89 -10.87 -18.72 -10.07
N ASP A 90 -11.43 -17.57 -9.66
CA ASP A 90 -12.74 -17.11 -10.16
C ASP A 90 -12.69 -16.82 -11.67
N LEU A 91 -11.60 -16.24 -12.17
CA LEU A 91 -11.38 -16.02 -13.61
C LEU A 91 -11.28 -17.33 -14.39
N ARG A 92 -10.72 -18.38 -13.78
CA ARG A 92 -10.58 -19.70 -14.41
C ARG A 92 -11.89 -20.50 -14.41
N LEU A 93 -12.66 -20.41 -13.34
CA LEU A 93 -13.86 -21.24 -13.14
C LEU A 93 -15.15 -20.63 -13.72
N GLN A 94 -15.18 -19.32 -13.98
CA GLN A 94 -16.31 -18.61 -14.62
C GLN A 94 -17.68 -18.93 -13.98
N HIS A 95 -17.74 -18.99 -12.65
CA HIS A 95 -18.99 -19.27 -11.95
C HIS A 95 -20.03 -18.15 -12.13
N PRO A 96 -21.35 -18.46 -12.08
CA PRO A 96 -22.39 -17.44 -12.06
C PRO A 96 -22.20 -16.55 -10.82
N GLY A 97 -21.94 -15.26 -11.03
CA GLY A 97 -21.60 -14.30 -9.97
C GLY A 97 -20.11 -13.94 -9.86
N TYR A 98 -19.25 -14.43 -10.77
CA TYR A 98 -17.79 -14.19 -10.74
C TYR A 98 -17.42 -12.70 -10.67
N LEU A 99 -18.19 -11.79 -11.30
CA LEU A 99 -17.91 -10.35 -11.26
C LEU A 99 -17.95 -9.80 -9.83
N GLY A 100 -18.88 -10.29 -9.00
CA GLY A 100 -18.97 -9.88 -7.60
C GLY A 100 -17.79 -10.37 -6.78
N GLN A 101 -17.41 -11.64 -6.95
CA GLN A 101 -16.27 -12.23 -6.23
C GLN A 101 -14.93 -11.62 -6.67
N MET A 102 -14.76 -11.38 -7.97
CA MET A 102 -13.60 -10.66 -8.53
C MET A 102 -13.50 -9.24 -7.97
N LEU A 103 -14.62 -8.51 -7.85
CA LEU A 103 -14.62 -7.17 -7.28
C LEU A 103 -14.24 -7.20 -5.79
N ILE A 104 -14.74 -8.17 -5.02
CA ILE A 104 -14.34 -8.36 -3.61
C ILE A 104 -12.85 -8.67 -3.51
N ALA A 105 -12.32 -9.57 -4.34
CA ALA A 105 -10.88 -9.90 -4.37
C ALA A 105 -10.03 -8.67 -4.73
N ALA A 106 -10.46 -7.88 -5.72
CA ALA A 106 -9.79 -6.64 -6.11
C ALA A 106 -9.81 -5.60 -4.99
N LEU A 107 -10.92 -5.47 -4.26
CA LEU A 107 -11.02 -4.58 -3.09
C LEU A 107 -10.08 -5.02 -1.97
N ILE A 108 -10.02 -6.32 -1.67
CA ILE A 108 -9.11 -6.87 -0.65
C ILE A 108 -7.65 -6.58 -1.03
N LEU A 109 -7.28 -6.89 -2.27
CA LEU A 109 -5.93 -6.65 -2.78
C LEU A 109 -5.58 -5.16 -2.74
N GLY A 110 -6.47 -4.32 -3.27
CA GLY A 110 -6.29 -2.86 -3.30
C GLY A 110 -6.13 -2.27 -1.90
N GLN A 111 -6.89 -2.77 -0.93
CA GLN A 111 -6.78 -2.31 0.46
C GLN A 111 -5.50 -2.80 1.15
N GLY A 112 -5.05 -4.02 0.89
CA GLY A 112 -3.74 -4.50 1.34
C GLY A 112 -2.61 -3.62 0.82
N MET A 113 -2.64 -3.28 -0.48
CA MET A 113 -1.67 -2.36 -1.09
C MET A 113 -1.77 -0.94 -0.53
N LEU A 114 -2.98 -0.44 -0.31
CA LEU A 114 -3.20 0.89 0.28
C LEU A 114 -2.66 0.94 1.71
N THR A 115 -2.84 -0.12 2.49
CA THR A 115 -2.31 -0.22 3.86
C THR A 115 -0.78 -0.22 3.86
N LEU A 116 -0.14 -1.03 3.00
CA LEU A 116 1.32 -1.03 2.83
C LEU A 116 1.84 0.34 2.41
N THR A 117 1.15 0.99 1.46
CA THR A 117 1.54 2.32 0.97
C THR A 117 1.36 3.37 2.07
N ALA A 118 0.31 3.28 2.90
CA ALA A 118 0.08 4.19 4.01
C ALA A 118 1.07 4.03 5.18
N LEU A 119 1.76 2.89 5.27
CA LEU A 119 2.89 2.69 6.19
C LEU A 119 4.17 3.33 5.66
N ILE A 120 4.44 3.18 4.36
CA ILE A 120 5.61 3.75 3.69
C ILE A 120 5.49 5.28 3.59
N VAL A 121 4.31 5.78 3.23
CA VAL A 121 4.08 7.20 2.93
C VAL A 121 3.51 7.93 4.14
N PRO A 122 4.25 8.86 4.77
CA PRO A 122 3.69 9.70 5.81
C PRO A 122 2.72 10.74 5.23
N GLY A 123 1.43 10.38 5.19
CA GLY A 123 0.32 11.28 4.85
C GLY A 123 -0.90 11.03 5.71
N SER A 124 -1.62 12.07 6.13
CA SER A 124 -2.86 11.92 6.90
C SER A 124 -4.00 11.37 6.05
N ILE A 125 -4.10 11.80 4.80
CA ILE A 125 -5.18 11.43 3.87
C ILE A 125 -5.09 9.94 3.50
N LEU A 126 -3.92 9.46 3.06
CA LEU A 126 -3.72 8.04 2.72
C LEU A 126 -4.02 7.12 3.91
N ARG A 127 -3.63 7.55 5.11
CA ARG A 127 -3.93 6.83 6.36
C ARG A 127 -5.41 6.85 6.71
N GLN A 128 -6.10 7.98 6.50
CA GLN A 128 -7.54 8.06 6.69
C GLN A 128 -8.30 7.20 5.68
N LEU A 129 -7.88 7.21 4.40
CA LEU A 129 -8.43 6.34 3.37
C LEU A 129 -8.18 4.86 3.69
N ALA A 130 -6.96 4.50 4.13
CA ALA A 130 -6.66 3.15 4.59
C ALA A 130 -7.56 2.75 5.78
N ARG A 131 -7.77 3.64 6.76
CA ARG A 131 -8.67 3.37 7.90
C ARG A 131 -10.14 3.24 7.48
N LEU A 132 -10.61 4.06 6.54
CA LEU A 132 -11.97 3.97 6.02
C LEU A 132 -12.16 2.65 5.24
N GLY A 133 -11.18 2.31 4.39
CA GLY A 133 -11.17 1.05 3.66
C GLY A 133 -11.15 -0.18 4.57
N THR A 134 -10.44 -0.14 5.70
CA THR A 134 -10.38 -1.29 6.62
C THR A 134 -11.71 -1.51 7.32
N VAL A 135 -12.50 -0.47 7.59
CA VAL A 135 -13.86 -0.63 8.14
C VAL A 135 -14.74 -1.39 7.14
N GLY A 136 -14.67 -1.02 5.85
CA GLY A 136 -15.42 -1.72 4.80
C GLY A 136 -15.01 -3.18 4.64
N ILE A 137 -13.71 -3.47 4.66
CA ILE A 137 -13.21 -4.86 4.59
C ILE A 137 -13.58 -5.66 5.83
N LEU A 138 -13.50 -5.07 7.03
CA LEU A 138 -13.87 -5.73 8.26
C LEU A 138 -15.34 -6.16 8.23
N TRP A 139 -16.22 -5.29 7.73
CA TRP A 139 -17.63 -5.62 7.53
C TRP A 139 -17.83 -6.79 6.57
N LEU A 140 -17.15 -6.78 5.42
CA LEU A 140 -17.21 -7.88 4.44
C LEU A 140 -16.68 -9.20 5.02
N ALA A 141 -15.55 -9.16 5.73
CA ALA A 141 -14.93 -10.32 6.35
C ALA A 141 -15.84 -10.93 7.43
N LEU A 142 -16.49 -10.10 8.25
CA LEU A 142 -17.44 -10.56 9.26
C LEU A 142 -18.69 -11.19 8.62
N LYS A 143 -19.22 -10.58 7.55
CA LYS A 143 -20.34 -11.16 6.80
C LYS A 143 -19.97 -12.52 6.18
N ALA A 144 -18.78 -12.63 5.60
CA ALA A 144 -18.29 -13.87 5.03
C ALA A 144 -18.15 -14.96 6.11
N TRP A 145 -17.59 -14.62 7.27
CA TRP A 145 -17.47 -15.55 8.39
C TRP A 145 -18.84 -16.04 8.88
N LEU A 146 -19.80 -15.14 9.09
CA LEU A 146 -21.17 -15.52 9.49
C LEU A 146 -21.88 -16.38 8.45
N GLY A 147 -21.64 -16.11 7.17
CA GLY A 147 -22.16 -16.93 6.05
C GLY A 147 -21.61 -18.34 6.06
N VAL A 148 -20.30 -18.51 6.27
CA VAL A 148 -19.65 -19.82 6.37
C VAL A 148 -20.14 -20.62 7.59
N LEU A 149 -20.39 -19.95 8.72
CA LEU A 149 -20.95 -20.59 9.91
C LEU A 149 -22.40 -21.08 9.72
N HIS A 150 -23.18 -20.39 8.88
CA HIS A 150 -24.56 -20.79 8.57
C HIS A 150 -24.66 -21.82 7.44
N SER A 151 -23.63 -21.98 6.61
CA SER A 151 -23.63 -22.94 5.52
C SER A 151 -23.26 -24.35 5.98
N ALA A 152 -23.98 -25.35 5.50
CA ALA A 152 -23.72 -26.77 5.81
C ALA A 152 -22.43 -27.32 5.17
N HIS A 153 -21.75 -26.54 4.32
CA HIS A 153 -20.49 -26.90 3.67
C HIS A 153 -19.39 -25.94 4.12
N MET A 154 -18.60 -26.38 5.09
CA MET A 154 -17.50 -25.58 5.63
C MET A 154 -16.30 -25.64 4.69
N GLU A 155 -16.07 -24.55 3.98
CA GLU A 155 -14.81 -24.32 3.27
C GLU A 155 -13.80 -23.68 4.22
N GLY A 156 -13.01 -24.51 4.90
CA GLY A 156 -12.09 -24.07 5.96
C GLY A 156 -11.08 -22.99 5.51
N TYR A 157 -10.72 -22.95 4.23
CA TYR A 157 -9.83 -21.91 3.70
C TYR A 157 -10.48 -20.52 3.67
N ILE A 158 -11.79 -20.42 3.42
CA ILE A 158 -12.52 -19.13 3.47
C ILE A 158 -12.50 -18.57 4.90
N LEU A 159 -12.67 -19.45 5.90
CA LEU A 159 -12.61 -19.08 7.30
C LEU A 159 -11.23 -18.52 7.68
N LEU A 160 -10.15 -19.17 7.22
CA LEU A 160 -8.78 -18.72 7.47
C LEU A 160 -8.50 -17.35 6.84
N ILE A 161 -8.95 -17.13 5.60
CA ILE A 161 -8.79 -15.84 4.91
C ILE A 161 -9.61 -14.75 5.62
N ALA A 162 -10.84 -15.05 6.02
CA ALA A 162 -11.69 -14.10 6.78
C ALA A 162 -11.05 -13.73 8.12
N LEU A 163 -10.53 -14.70 8.87
CA LEU A 163 -9.85 -14.45 10.14
C LEU A 163 -8.58 -13.60 9.95
N ALA A 164 -7.78 -13.89 8.92
CA ALA A 164 -6.60 -13.10 8.58
C ALA A 164 -6.95 -11.64 8.22
N LEU A 165 -8.06 -11.42 7.48
CA LEU A 165 -8.55 -10.08 7.15
C LEU A 165 -9.04 -9.32 8.40
N VAL A 166 -9.75 -9.99 9.30
CA VAL A 166 -10.16 -9.39 10.59
C VAL A 166 -8.94 -9.00 11.40
N ALA A 167 -7.96 -9.90 11.55
CA ALA A 167 -6.72 -9.62 12.25
C ALA A 167 -5.96 -8.44 11.60
N GLN A 168 -5.85 -8.41 10.27
CA GLN A 168 -5.22 -7.31 9.54
C GLN A 168 -5.94 -5.98 9.79
N ALA A 169 -7.27 -5.96 9.73
CA ALA A 169 -8.06 -4.75 9.93
C ALA A 169 -7.90 -4.21 11.36
N ILE A 170 -7.96 -5.08 12.36
CA ILE A 170 -7.71 -4.75 13.78
C ILE A 170 -6.29 -4.18 13.92
N CYS A 171 -5.27 -4.89 13.44
CA CYS A 171 -3.89 -4.41 13.51
C CYS A 171 -3.71 -3.07 12.79
N THR A 172 -4.39 -2.83 11.67
CA THR A 172 -4.31 -1.55 10.96
C THR A 172 -4.90 -0.40 11.78
N LEU A 173 -6.00 -0.64 12.49
CA LEU A 173 -6.64 0.35 13.35
C LEU A 173 -5.80 0.69 14.59
N PHE A 174 -5.16 -0.31 15.20
CA PHE A 174 -4.37 -0.15 16.42
C PHE A 174 -2.90 0.25 16.17
N ALA A 175 -2.25 -0.35 15.18
CA ALA A 175 -0.82 -0.16 14.93
C ALA A 175 -0.50 1.13 14.18
N MET A 176 -1.48 1.75 13.50
CA MET A 176 -1.25 3.02 12.81
C MET A 176 -1.24 4.16 13.84
N PRO A 177 -0.07 4.65 14.28
CA PRO A 177 0.00 5.58 15.38
C PRO A 177 -0.68 6.88 14.94
N ARG A 178 -1.59 7.41 15.75
CA ARG A 178 -1.88 8.86 15.69
C ARG A 178 -0.52 9.53 15.94
N ARG A 179 0.12 10.10 14.90
CA ARG A 179 1.24 11.02 15.11
C ARG A 179 0.72 12.01 16.15
N ARG A 180 1.26 11.93 17.38
CA ARG A 180 1.05 12.97 18.38
C ARG A 180 1.39 14.25 17.67
N ALA A 181 0.42 15.17 17.61
CA ALA A 181 0.71 16.53 17.22
C ALA A 181 1.92 16.94 18.05
N HIS A 182 3.04 17.20 17.38
CA HIS A 182 4.14 17.87 18.03
C HIS A 182 3.59 19.27 18.28
N SER A 183 3.02 19.45 19.48
CA SER A 183 2.76 20.74 20.05
C SER A 183 4.14 21.32 20.31
N SER A 184 4.70 22.00 19.32
CA SER A 184 5.77 22.96 19.52
C SER A 184 5.18 24.07 20.39
N ALA A 185 5.22 23.87 21.70
CA ALA A 185 5.09 24.95 22.66
C ALA A 185 6.42 25.72 22.59
N HIS A 186 6.28 26.98 22.18
CA HIS A 186 7.27 28.05 22.26
C HIS A 186 7.80 28.21 23.68
#